data_AF-A0A0F9AMX1-F1
#
_entry.id   AF-A0A0F9AMX1-F1
#
_cell.length_a   1.000
_cell.length_b   1.000
_cell.length_c   1.000
_cell.angle_alpha   90.00
_cell.angle_beta   90.00
_cell.angle_gamma   90.00
#
_symmetry.space_group_name_H-M   'P 1'
#
loop_
_entity.id
_entity.type
_entity.pdbx_description
1 polymer ?
#
loop_
_entity_poly.entity_id
_entity_poly.type
_entity_poly.pdbx_seq_one_letter_code
_entity_poly.pdbx_strand_id
1 'polypeptide(L)'
;MDTSNLDLLNDFASDRAQVRMLEIECGLTDTYLTGHAMRIGLAGDQTSQETLSRLLPTIRADMLHEVDLIRDAQFQNYTCLSEYADTETNTAALARFLTVSDDKARAIAQTDNLFAD
;
A
#
# COMPACT_ATOMS: atom_id res chain seq x y z
N MET A 1 -6.63 0.26 -7.48
CA MET A 1 -7.73 -0.35 -6.71
C MET A 1 -7.70 0.33 -5.35
N ASP A 2 -8.85 0.76 -4.88
CA ASP A 2 -9.00 1.45 -3.60
C ASP A 2 -9.06 0.40 -2.47
N THR A 3 -8.22 0.56 -1.44
CA THR A 3 -8.07 -0.43 -0.34
C THR A 3 -9.35 -0.62 0.47
N SER A 4 -10.25 0.36 0.45
CA SER A 4 -11.53 0.37 1.14
C SER A 4 -12.52 -0.67 0.60
N ASN A 5 -12.34 -1.16 -0.62
CA ASN A 5 -13.28 -2.10 -1.26
C ASN A 5 -12.92 -3.56 -0.98
N LEU A 6 -12.92 -3.92 0.30
CA LEU A 6 -12.60 -5.26 0.80
C LEU A 6 -13.53 -6.36 0.24
N ASP A 7 -14.79 -6.01 -0.05
CA ASP A 7 -15.77 -6.90 -0.69
C ASP A 7 -15.35 -7.27 -2.12
N LEU A 8 -14.85 -6.30 -2.89
CA LEU A 8 -14.31 -6.52 -4.23
C LEU A 8 -13.04 -7.37 -4.20
N LEU A 9 -12.16 -7.17 -3.22
CA LEU A 9 -10.97 -8.02 -3.02
C LEU A 9 -11.37 -9.47 -2.73
N ASN A 10 -12.41 -9.69 -1.93
CA ASN A 10 -12.95 -11.02 -1.65
C ASN A 10 -13.59 -11.68 -2.88
N ASP A 11 -14.32 -10.91 -3.70
CA ASP A 11 -14.91 -11.42 -4.95
C ASP A 11 -13.82 -11.93 -5.90
N PHE A 12 -12.76 -11.14 -6.11
CA PHE A 12 -11.61 -11.58 -6.91
C PHE A 12 -10.91 -12.80 -6.33
N ALA A 13 -10.73 -12.85 -5.00
CA ALA A 13 -10.10 -13.98 -4.34
C ALA A 13 -10.96 -15.26 -4.34
N SER A 14 -12.28 -15.12 -4.49
CA SER A 14 -13.25 -16.22 -4.51
C SER A 14 -13.46 -16.81 -5.91
N ASP A 15 -13.08 -16.09 -6.97
CA ASP A 15 -13.04 -16.62 -8.33
C ASP A 15 -11.94 -17.69 -8.48
N ARG A 16 -12.07 -18.59 -9.48
CA ARG A 16 -11.08 -19.67 -9.72
C ARG A 16 -9.68 -19.15 -10.14
N ALA A 17 -9.50 -17.84 -10.26
CA ALA A 17 -8.21 -17.20 -10.46
C ALA A 17 -7.32 -17.31 -9.22
N GLN A 18 -6.05 -17.72 -9.41
CA GLN A 18 -5.05 -17.55 -8.36
C GLN A 18 -4.71 -16.07 -8.20
N VAL A 19 -5.41 -15.39 -7.28
CA VAL A 19 -5.09 -14.00 -6.92
C VAL A 19 -3.86 -13.97 -6.04
N ARG A 20 -2.92 -13.10 -6.41
CA ARG A 20 -1.74 -12.73 -5.62
C ARG A 20 -1.87 -11.27 -5.25
N MET A 21 -1.59 -10.95 -4.00
CA MET A 21 -1.72 -9.59 -3.48
C MET A 21 -0.36 -9.10 -2.99
N LEU A 22 0.05 -7.93 -3.50
CA LEU A 22 1.23 -7.21 -3.03
C LEU A 22 0.77 -5.93 -2.35
N GLU A 23 0.97 -5.86 -1.05
CA GLU A 23 0.95 -4.59 -0.31
C GLU A 23 2.29 -3.87 -0.54
N ILE A 24 2.23 -2.57 -0.81
CA ILE A 24 3.40 -1.69 -0.82
C ILE A 24 3.26 -0.76 0.38
N GLU A 25 4.05 -1.00 1.42
CA GLU A 25 4.09 -0.19 2.63
C GLU A 25 5.09 0.96 2.44
N CYS A 26 4.55 2.15 2.25
CA CYS A 26 5.29 3.40 2.19
C CYS A 26 4.87 4.34 3.33
N GLY A 27 5.70 5.33 3.57
CA GLY A 27 5.47 6.35 4.56
C GLY A 27 4.31 7.24 4.19
N LEU A 28 3.32 7.26 5.08
CA LEU A 28 2.20 8.18 5.03
C LEU A 28 2.67 9.59 5.46
N THR A 29 3.59 10.22 4.74
CA THR A 29 4.05 11.57 5.10
C THR A 29 2.89 12.58 5.04
N ASP A 30 2.98 13.67 5.80
CA ASP A 30 1.92 14.71 5.78
C ASP A 30 1.73 15.31 4.39
N THR A 31 2.80 15.41 3.58
CA THR A 31 2.74 15.82 2.17
C THR A 31 1.94 14.82 1.34
N TYR A 32 2.20 13.52 1.50
CA TYR A 32 1.45 12.47 0.81
C TYR A 32 -0.03 12.48 1.19
N LEU A 33 -0.32 12.56 2.50
CA LEU A 33 -1.69 12.59 3.02
C LEU A 33 -2.46 13.85 2.58
N THR A 34 -1.78 14.99 2.49
CA THR A 34 -2.33 16.22 1.91
C THR A 34 -2.72 16.00 0.45
N GLY A 35 -1.81 15.47 -0.36
CA GLY A 35 -2.09 15.15 -1.76
C GLY A 35 -3.19 14.09 -1.92
N HIS A 36 -3.26 13.11 -1.02
CA HIS A 36 -4.34 12.13 -0.96
C HIS A 36 -5.69 12.81 -0.68
N ALA A 37 -5.79 13.63 0.38
CA ALA A 37 -7.00 14.37 0.74
C ALA A 37 -7.54 15.23 -0.40
N MET A 38 -6.66 15.83 -1.20
CA MET A 38 -7.04 16.60 -2.40
C MET A 38 -7.57 15.69 -3.52
N ARG A 39 -6.90 14.57 -3.81
CA ARG A 39 -7.29 13.63 -4.88
C ARG A 39 -8.66 12.99 -4.64
N ILE A 40 -8.99 12.69 -3.39
CA ILE A 40 -10.29 12.10 -3.02
C ILE A 40 -11.40 13.15 -2.81
N GLY A 41 -11.09 14.44 -2.97
CA GLY A 41 -12.06 15.53 -2.81
C GLY A 41 -12.43 15.87 -1.36
N LEU A 42 -11.66 15.38 -0.38
CA LEU A 42 -11.85 15.70 1.04
C LEU A 42 -11.35 17.12 1.37
N ALA A 43 -10.37 17.61 0.61
CA ALA A 43 -9.88 18.99 0.65
C ALA A 43 -9.77 19.56 -0.77
N GLY A 44 -9.84 20.89 -0.91
CA GLY A 44 -9.65 21.59 -2.18
C GLY A 44 -8.82 22.85 -2.02
N ASP A 45 -8.65 23.62 -3.10
CA ASP A 45 -7.79 24.82 -3.11
C ASP A 45 -8.16 25.89 -2.07
N GLN A 46 -9.42 25.89 -1.61
CA GLN A 46 -9.91 26.82 -0.59
C GLN A 46 -9.82 26.27 0.85
N THR A 47 -9.43 25.02 1.04
CA THR A 47 -9.24 24.43 2.37
C THR A 47 -8.00 25.03 3.02
N SER A 48 -8.16 25.65 4.18
CA SER A 48 -7.02 26.23 4.91
C SER A 48 -6.07 25.15 5.43
N GLN A 49 -4.77 25.46 5.45
CA GLN A 49 -3.76 24.54 5.99
C GLN A 49 -4.06 24.12 7.43
N GLU A 50 -4.54 25.02 8.28
CA GLU A 50 -4.91 24.69 9.67
C GLU A 50 -6.01 23.63 9.72
N THR A 51 -7.03 23.76 8.87
CA THR A 51 -8.11 22.76 8.79
C THR A 51 -7.56 21.43 8.31
N LEU A 52 -6.73 21.45 7.27
CA LEU A 52 -6.13 20.26 6.71
C LEU A 52 -5.26 19.53 7.75
N SER A 53 -4.38 20.24 8.46
CA SER A 53 -3.52 19.66 9.50
C SER A 53 -4.31 19.00 10.64
N ARG A 54 -5.53 19.47 10.94
CA ARG A 54 -6.41 18.82 11.93
C ARG A 54 -7.02 17.52 11.39
N LEU A 55 -7.16 17.38 10.07
CA LEU A 55 -7.71 16.18 9.43
C LEU A 55 -6.65 15.09 9.21
N LEU A 56 -5.39 15.47 8.95
CA LEU A 56 -4.30 14.51 8.64
C LEU A 56 -4.20 13.33 9.64
N PRO A 57 -4.30 13.52 10.98
CA PRO A 57 -4.24 12.40 11.92
C PRO A 57 -5.38 11.40 11.74
N THR A 58 -6.57 11.90 11.38
CA THR A 58 -7.76 11.05 11.17
C THR A 58 -7.61 10.26 9.88
N ILE A 59 -7.18 10.91 8.80
CA ILE A 59 -6.91 10.24 7.50
C ILE A 59 -5.82 9.17 7.67
N ARG A 60 -4.76 9.50 8.39
CA ARG A 60 -3.68 8.54 8.70
C ARG A 60 -4.21 7.33 9.46
N ALA A 61 -5.02 7.54 10.49
CA ALA A 61 -5.58 6.45 11.29
C ALA A 61 -6.51 5.56 10.46
N ASP A 62 -7.32 6.17 9.58
CA ASP A 62 -8.22 5.47 8.68
C ASP A 62 -7.43 4.55 7.72
N MET A 63 -6.43 5.09 7.00
CA MET A 63 -5.60 4.29 6.10
C MET A 63 -4.86 3.15 6.81
N LEU A 64 -4.35 3.40 8.02
CA LEU A 64 -3.71 2.34 8.83
C LEU A 64 -4.72 1.26 9.26
N HIS A 65 -5.96 1.65 9.55
CA HIS A 65 -7.02 0.71 9.88
C HIS A 65 -7.40 -0.16 8.68
N GLU A 66 -7.46 0.41 7.47
CA GLU A 66 -7.69 -0.39 6.25
C GLU A 66 -6.60 -1.41 6.00
N VAL A 67 -5.33 -1.01 6.18
CA VAL A 67 -4.18 -1.92 6.09
C VAL A 67 -4.29 -3.05 7.10
N ASP A 68 -4.70 -2.75 8.34
CA ASP A 68 -4.93 -3.75 9.38
C ASP A 68 -6.01 -4.76 8.97
N LEU A 69 -7.13 -4.29 8.43
CA LEU A 69 -8.21 -5.16 7.92
C LEU A 69 -7.75 -6.06 6.77
N ILE A 70 -6.91 -5.55 5.86
CA ILE A 70 -6.34 -6.36 4.77
C ILE A 70 -5.43 -7.46 5.33
N ARG A 71 -4.61 -7.15 6.33
CA ARG A 71 -3.72 -8.11 6.99
C ARG A 71 -4.52 -9.16 7.77
N ASP A 72 -5.59 -8.76 8.45
CA ASP A 72 -6.48 -9.65 9.20
C ASP A 72 -7.30 -10.58 8.29
N ALA A 73 -7.58 -10.17 7.05
CA ALA A 73 -8.24 -11.01 6.05
C ALA A 73 -7.41 -12.24 5.61
N GLN A 74 -6.12 -12.30 5.94
CA GLN A 74 -5.24 -13.46 5.75
C GLN A 74 -5.29 -14.08 4.33
N PHE A 75 -5.26 -13.25 3.29
CA PHE A 75 -5.27 -13.72 1.91
C PHE A 75 -4.12 -14.72 1.65
N GLN A 76 -4.45 -15.85 1.02
CA GLN A 76 -3.54 -17.00 0.87
C GLN A 76 -2.19 -16.65 0.21
N ASN A 77 -2.20 -15.73 -0.77
CA ASN A 77 -1.00 -15.29 -1.50
C ASN A 77 -0.69 -13.82 -1.24
N TYR A 78 -0.79 -13.41 0.02
CA TYR A 78 -0.40 -12.08 0.47
C TYR A 78 1.12 -11.96 0.65
N THR A 79 1.67 -10.84 0.16
CA THR A 79 3.05 -10.42 0.35
C THR A 79 3.09 -8.92 0.61
N CYS A 80 4.02 -8.48 1.45
CA CYS A 80 4.25 -7.07 1.75
C CYS A 80 5.66 -6.68 1.32
N LEU A 81 5.75 -5.60 0.54
CA LEU A 81 6.97 -4.91 0.17
C LEU A 81 7.00 -3.60 0.97
N SER A 82 8.03 -3.37 1.79
CA SER A 82 8.06 -2.22 2.71
C SER A 82 9.29 -1.36 2.49
N GLU A 83 9.11 -0.03 2.47
CA GLU A 83 10.24 0.90 2.41
C GLU A 83 11.15 0.78 3.66
N TYR A 84 10.59 0.29 4.77
CA TYR A 84 11.30 0.14 6.04
C TYR A 84 12.01 -1.20 6.16
N ALA A 85 11.69 -2.15 5.27
CA ALA A 85 12.33 -3.45 5.24
C ALA A 85 13.69 -3.38 4.53
N ASP A 86 14.60 -4.26 4.93
CA ASP A 86 15.87 -4.43 4.24
C ASP A 86 15.67 -5.05 2.84
N THR A 87 16.71 -4.95 2.01
CA THR A 87 16.67 -5.44 0.63
C THR A 87 16.41 -6.94 0.54
N GLU A 88 16.86 -7.76 1.50
CA GLU A 88 16.66 -9.22 1.49
C GLU A 88 15.20 -9.56 1.74
N THR A 89 14.57 -8.92 2.72
CA THR A 89 13.13 -9.05 3.01
C THR A 89 12.29 -8.65 1.79
N ASN A 90 12.60 -7.51 1.17
CA ASN A 90 11.91 -7.03 -0.03
C ASN A 90 12.15 -7.93 -1.26
N THR A 91 13.35 -8.49 -1.39
CA THR A 91 13.68 -9.48 -2.44
C THR A 91 12.81 -10.72 -2.30
N ALA A 92 12.70 -11.27 -1.09
CA ALA A 92 11.88 -12.46 -0.84
C ALA A 92 10.39 -12.21 -1.14
N ALA A 93 9.87 -11.03 -0.78
CA ALA A 93 8.50 -10.63 -1.10
C ALA A 93 8.27 -10.57 -2.62
N LEU A 94 9.17 -9.90 -3.36
CA LEU A 94 9.09 -9.78 -4.81
C LEU A 94 9.25 -11.13 -5.53
N ALA A 95 10.17 -11.98 -5.07
CA ALA A 95 10.38 -13.31 -5.63
C ALA A 95 9.10 -14.16 -5.50
N ARG A 96 8.48 -14.15 -4.32
CA ARG A 96 7.22 -14.87 -4.06
C ARG A 96 6.07 -14.30 -4.88
N PHE A 97 5.91 -12.98 -4.90
CA PHE A 97 4.82 -12.33 -5.61
C PHE A 97 4.93 -12.50 -7.13
N LEU A 98 6.08 -12.22 -7.72
CA LEU A 98 6.29 -12.28 -9.17
C LEU A 98 6.57 -13.71 -9.68
N THR A 99 6.85 -14.66 -8.78
CA THR A 99 7.30 -16.03 -9.13
C THR A 99 8.55 -15.99 -10.02
N VAL A 100 9.56 -15.25 -9.57
CA VAL A 100 10.86 -15.13 -10.24
C VAL A 100 11.98 -15.61 -9.33
N SER A 101 13.17 -15.83 -9.91
CA SER A 101 14.36 -16.15 -9.13
C SER A 101 14.76 -14.99 -8.22
N ASP A 102 15.38 -15.33 -7.08
CA ASP A 102 15.88 -14.36 -6.11
C ASP A 102 16.78 -13.30 -6.74
N ASP A 103 17.65 -13.71 -7.68
CA ASP A 103 18.51 -12.79 -8.42
C ASP A 103 17.75 -11.70 -9.20
N LYS A 104 16.63 -12.07 -9.84
CA LYS A 104 15.77 -11.12 -10.57
C LYS A 104 14.99 -10.23 -9.61
N ALA A 105 14.47 -10.81 -8.54
CA ALA A 105 13.77 -10.06 -7.51
C ALA A 105 14.68 -9.05 -6.82
N ARG A 106 15.93 -9.43 -6.55
CA ARG A 106 16.95 -8.57 -5.93
C ARG A 106 17.33 -7.40 -6.81
N ALA A 107 17.45 -7.61 -8.12
CA ALA A 107 17.67 -6.52 -9.07
C ALA A 107 16.54 -5.47 -9.01
N ILE A 108 15.28 -5.92 -8.83
CA ILE A 108 14.14 -5.02 -8.65
C ILE A 108 14.21 -4.34 -7.27
N ALA A 109 14.48 -5.09 -6.20
CA ALA A 109 14.58 -4.57 -4.83
C ALA A 109 15.69 -3.52 -4.65
N GLN A 110 16.72 -3.55 -5.50
CA GLN A 110 17.85 -2.62 -5.51
C GLN A 110 17.65 -1.42 -6.45
N THR A 111 16.51 -1.31 -7.13
CA THR A 111 16.25 -0.21 -8.05
C THR A 111 16.11 1.10 -7.28
N ASP A 112 16.89 2.11 -7.66
CA ASP A 112 16.71 3.47 -7.17
C ASP A 112 15.29 3.95 -7.48
N ASN A 113 14.61 4.53 -6.48
CA ASN A 113 13.23 5.01 -6.56
C ASN A 113 12.15 3.92 -6.59
N LEU A 114 12.42 2.70 -6.11
CA LEU A 114 11.40 1.64 -6.00
C LEU A 114 10.14 2.09 -5.23
N PHE A 115 10.30 2.99 -4.26
CA PHE A 115 9.23 3.53 -3.42
C PHE A 115 8.92 5.01 -3.69
N ALA A 116 9.44 5.60 -4.76
CA ALA A 116 9.13 6.98 -5.10
C ALA A 116 7.71 7.08 -5.70
N ASP A 117 6.93 8.05 -5.22
CA ASP A 117 5.59 8.43 -5.75
C ASP A 117 5.72 9.30 -7.02
#